data_AF-A0A6P1CXA4-F1
#
_entry.id   AF-A0A6P1CXA4-F1
#
_cell.length_a   1.000
_cell.length_b   1.000
_cell.length_c   1.000
_cell.angle_alpha   90.00
_cell.angle_beta   90.00
_cell.angle_gamma   90.00
#
_symmetry.space_group_name_H-M   'P 1'
#
loop_
_entity.id
_entity.type
_entity.pdbx_description
1 polymer ?
#
loop_
_entity_poly.entity_id
_entity_poly.type
_entity_poly.pdbx_seq_one_letter_code
_entity_poly.pdbx_strand_id
1 'polypeptide(L)'
;MTEPDQKPDPRIHAMDPRQVGEEFRRRYCRPEVDIATLAGQLAPWNALLDTYADGTVPDNDDDRWLLECAFHITRWIQQELAQRSDNYRELARHSERVFHRIDVALRILGEAISTLISNSALEVKARETAAAEGFLVTPRGVITAAGQRRIAAGSDPVLLERRRAQLESILEHLARERDSVQYDTIARMRSQFGADGTGTPPMIMETQRLGADLVEPMRTMMSGMPESRLRSAMEQFIADAELAQRLIDDPESDVEAYPAIR
;
A
#
# COMPACT_ATOMS: atom_id res chain seq x y z
N MET A 1 18.54 23.70 -30.71
CA MET A 1 17.95 25.01 -30.47
C MET A 1 19.12 25.86 -30.06
N THR A 2 19.34 26.89 -30.84
CA THR A 2 20.50 27.75 -30.79
C THR A 2 20.73 28.22 -29.36
N GLU A 3 21.95 28.04 -28.84
CA GLU A 3 22.43 28.82 -27.69
C GLU A 3 22.03 30.29 -27.92
N PRO A 4 21.80 31.10 -26.87
CA PRO A 4 21.38 32.50 -27.03
C PRO A 4 22.28 33.34 -27.97
N ASP A 5 23.47 32.85 -28.34
CA ASP A 5 24.40 33.42 -29.32
C ASP A 5 24.31 32.89 -30.77
N GLN A 6 23.48 31.88 -31.06
CA GLN A 6 23.31 31.39 -32.44
C GLN A 6 22.09 32.06 -33.08
N LYS A 7 22.30 32.74 -34.22
CA LYS A 7 21.24 33.38 -35.02
C LYS A 7 20.03 32.44 -35.18
N PRO A 8 18.83 32.83 -34.70
CA PRO A 8 17.66 31.97 -34.77
C PRO A 8 17.36 31.62 -36.24
N ASP A 9 16.85 30.41 -36.47
CA ASP A 9 16.41 29.98 -37.80
C ASP A 9 15.42 31.04 -38.34
N PRO A 10 15.61 31.58 -39.56
CA PRO A 10 14.74 32.61 -40.13
C PRO A 10 13.27 32.19 -40.24
N ARG A 11 12.97 30.88 -40.18
CA ARG A 11 11.59 30.37 -40.10
C ARG A 11 10.93 30.62 -38.74
N ILE A 12 11.73 30.70 -37.67
CA ILE A 12 11.25 30.97 -36.30
C ILE A 12 10.97 32.46 -36.13
N HIS A 13 11.79 33.36 -36.71
CA HIS A 13 11.52 34.81 -36.70
C HIS A 13 10.21 35.20 -37.40
N ALA A 14 9.68 34.36 -38.30
CA ALA A 14 8.39 34.58 -38.95
C ALA A 14 7.19 34.10 -38.10
N MET A 15 7.43 33.42 -36.97
CA MET A 15 6.38 32.90 -36.10
C MET A 15 5.96 33.95 -35.06
N ASP A 16 4.68 33.95 -34.70
CA ASP A 16 4.20 34.66 -33.53
C ASP A 16 4.91 34.11 -32.28
N PRO A 17 5.41 34.95 -31.35
CA PRO A 17 6.04 34.52 -30.10
C PRO A 17 5.26 33.47 -29.30
N ARG A 18 3.93 33.50 -29.37
CA ARG A 18 3.05 32.49 -28.76
C ARG A 18 3.18 31.13 -29.42
N GLN A 19 3.33 31.09 -30.74
CA GLN A 19 3.54 29.86 -31.50
C GLN A 19 4.92 29.26 -31.21
N VAL A 20 5.93 30.10 -30.98
CA VAL A 20 7.26 29.65 -30.53
C VAL A 20 7.17 28.98 -29.15
N GLY A 21 6.43 29.58 -28.21
CA GLY A 21 6.16 28.98 -26.90
C GLY A 21 5.45 27.62 -26.99
N GLU A 22 4.47 27.49 -27.88
CA GLU A 22 3.74 26.24 -28.12
C GLU A 22 4.61 25.15 -28.76
N GLU A 23 5.46 25.51 -29.73
CA GLU A 23 6.40 24.58 -30.35
C GLU A 23 7.48 24.12 -29.35
N PHE A 24 7.95 25.04 -28.49
CA PHE A 24 8.82 24.71 -27.38
C PHE A 24 8.14 23.69 -26.43
N ARG A 25 6.88 23.93 -26.06
CA ARG A 25 6.09 23.02 -25.21
C ARG A 25 6.03 21.62 -25.81
N ARG A 26 5.68 21.48 -27.09
CA ARG A 26 5.60 20.17 -27.78
C ARG A 26 6.93 19.42 -27.81
N ARG A 27 8.04 20.15 -27.85
CA ARG A 27 9.37 19.56 -27.98
C ARG A 27 9.99 19.19 -26.62
N TYR A 28 9.79 20.03 -25.60
CA TYR A 28 10.53 19.94 -24.34
C TYR A 28 9.66 19.64 -23.11
N CYS A 29 8.35 19.91 -23.16
CA CYS A 29 7.42 19.54 -22.08
C CYS A 29 6.84 18.13 -22.29
N ARG A 30 7.64 17.21 -22.87
CA ARG A 30 7.22 15.81 -23.06
C ARG A 30 7.33 15.04 -21.74
N PRO A 31 6.50 14.01 -21.50
CA PRO A 31 6.52 13.25 -20.24
C PRO A 31 7.90 12.64 -19.92
N GLU A 32 8.67 12.27 -20.93
CA GLU A 32 9.97 11.58 -20.76
C GLU A 32 11.11 12.50 -20.32
N VAL A 33 10.93 13.82 -20.42
CA VAL A 33 11.91 14.80 -19.96
C VAL A 33 11.77 14.94 -18.46
N ASP A 34 12.82 14.73 -17.67
CA ASP A 34 12.73 14.85 -16.21
C ASP A 34 12.60 16.32 -15.76
N ILE A 35 12.12 16.53 -14.52
CA ILE A 35 11.93 17.86 -13.92
C ILE A 35 13.23 18.68 -13.89
N ALA A 36 14.38 18.07 -13.61
CA ALA A 36 15.64 18.79 -13.51
C ALA A 36 16.12 19.27 -14.88
N THR A 37 15.97 18.43 -15.91
CA THR A 37 16.23 18.79 -17.30
C THR A 37 15.32 19.91 -17.79
N LEU A 38 14.02 19.86 -17.46
CA LEU A 38 13.07 20.92 -17.79
C LEU A 38 13.37 22.23 -17.04
N ALA A 39 13.71 22.15 -15.75
CA ALA A 39 14.13 23.31 -14.95
C ALA A 39 15.44 23.93 -15.47
N GLY A 40 16.37 23.12 -15.97
CA GLY A 40 17.60 23.58 -16.60
C GLY A 40 17.35 24.45 -17.84
N GLN A 41 16.20 24.32 -18.50
CA GLN A 41 15.82 25.17 -19.63
C GLN A 41 15.40 26.59 -19.19
N LEU A 42 15.08 26.83 -17.91
CA LEU A 42 14.68 28.17 -17.45
C LEU A 42 15.85 29.16 -17.40
N ALA A 43 17.05 28.70 -17.08
CA ALA A 43 18.18 29.59 -16.77
C ALA A 43 18.54 30.53 -17.94
N PRO A 44 18.62 30.07 -19.21
CA PRO A 44 18.89 30.96 -20.34
C PRO A 44 17.79 32.01 -20.57
N TRP A 45 16.52 31.63 -20.43
CA TRP A 45 15.39 32.54 -20.64
C TRP A 45 15.25 33.55 -19.50
N ASN A 46 15.47 33.12 -18.26
CA ASN A 46 15.49 34.05 -17.13
C ASN A 46 16.66 35.03 -17.23
N ALA A 47 17.85 34.59 -17.63
CA ALA A 47 18.98 35.49 -17.86
C ALA A 47 18.66 36.56 -18.92
N LEU A 48 17.96 36.19 -19.99
CA LEU A 48 17.48 37.11 -21.01
C LEU A 48 16.36 38.05 -20.49
N LEU A 49 15.45 37.56 -19.64
CA LEU A 49 14.45 38.43 -19.02
C LEU A 49 15.10 39.41 -18.03
N ASP A 50 16.11 38.96 -17.30
CA ASP A 50 16.86 39.75 -16.32
C ASP A 50 17.63 40.91 -16.99
N THR A 51 18.10 40.76 -18.24
CA THR A 51 18.73 41.87 -18.97
C THR A 51 17.79 43.04 -19.24
N TYR A 52 16.47 42.84 -19.14
CA TYR A 52 15.44 43.86 -19.35
C TYR A 52 14.63 44.15 -18.07
N ALA A 53 15.07 43.65 -16.90
CA ALA A 53 14.34 43.77 -15.65
C ALA A 53 14.28 45.21 -15.08
N ASP A 54 15.14 46.11 -15.57
CA ASP A 54 15.13 47.54 -15.22
C ASP A 54 14.01 48.34 -15.91
N GLY A 55 13.20 47.67 -16.75
CA GLY A 55 12.13 48.29 -17.52
C GLY A 55 12.56 48.83 -18.87
N THR A 56 13.81 48.58 -19.29
CA THR A 56 14.29 48.92 -20.62
C THR A 56 13.55 48.10 -21.66
N VAL A 57 12.77 48.75 -22.51
CA VAL A 57 12.12 48.11 -23.66
C VAL A 57 13.10 48.15 -24.83
N PRO A 58 13.36 47.04 -25.53
CA PRO A 58 14.25 47.05 -26.67
C PRO A 58 13.76 48.02 -27.76
N ASP A 59 14.70 48.72 -28.41
CA ASP A 59 14.39 49.69 -29.46
C ASP A 59 14.23 49.05 -30.85
N ASN A 60 14.69 47.82 -31.04
CA ASN A 60 14.53 47.06 -32.29
C ASN A 60 13.46 45.96 -32.16
N ASP A 61 12.85 45.63 -33.30
CA ASP A 61 11.74 44.67 -33.35
C ASP A 61 12.17 43.23 -33.05
N ASP A 62 13.42 42.88 -33.36
CA ASP A 62 13.96 41.53 -33.14
C ASP A 62 14.12 41.23 -31.64
N ASP A 63 14.64 42.17 -30.86
CA ASP A 63 14.82 42.05 -29.42
C ASP A 63 13.47 42.10 -28.69
N ARG A 64 12.50 42.89 -29.17
CA ARG A 64 11.12 42.87 -28.65
C ARG A 64 10.46 41.51 -28.88
N TRP A 65 10.59 40.96 -30.09
CA TRP A 65 10.08 39.64 -30.43
C TRP A 65 10.74 38.54 -29.57
N LEU A 66 12.06 38.63 -29.36
CA LEU A 66 12.81 37.69 -28.54
C LEU A 66 12.41 37.78 -27.06
N LEU A 67 12.18 38.99 -26.55
CA LEU A 67 11.67 39.23 -25.20
C LEU A 67 10.28 38.61 -24.99
N GLU A 68 9.36 38.79 -25.94
CA GLU A 68 8.03 38.17 -25.89
C GLU A 68 8.11 36.64 -25.95
N CYS A 69 9.00 36.08 -26.77
CA CYS A 69 9.26 34.63 -26.81
C CYS A 69 9.74 34.12 -25.45
N ALA A 70 10.70 34.81 -24.83
CA ALA A 70 11.22 34.47 -23.52
C ALA A 70 10.13 34.44 -22.45
N PHE A 71 9.24 35.45 -22.43
CA PHE A 71 8.10 35.48 -21.51
C PHE A 71 7.17 34.27 -21.70
N HIS A 72 6.82 33.95 -22.95
CA HIS A 72 5.93 32.83 -23.25
C HIS A 72 6.57 31.48 -22.89
N ILE A 73 7.84 31.27 -23.23
CA ILE A 73 8.56 30.03 -22.93
C ILE A 73 8.76 29.86 -21.43
N THR A 74 9.22 30.89 -20.72
CA THR A 74 9.40 30.85 -19.25
C THR A 74 8.09 30.53 -18.55
N ARG A 75 6.98 31.16 -18.95
CA ARG A 75 5.66 30.89 -18.37
C ARG A 75 5.23 29.43 -18.58
N TRP A 76 5.43 28.88 -19.78
CA TRP A 76 5.10 27.49 -20.06
C TRP A 76 5.91 26.52 -19.21
N ILE A 77 7.24 26.71 -19.15
CA ILE A 77 8.11 25.85 -18.35
C ILE A 77 7.71 25.90 -16.87
N GLN A 78 7.44 27.10 -16.33
CA GLN A 78 6.99 27.26 -14.94
C GLN A 78 5.66 26.55 -14.66
N GLN A 79 4.68 26.66 -15.56
CA GLN A 79 3.39 25.97 -15.43
C GLN A 79 3.55 24.45 -15.45
N GLU A 80 4.37 23.92 -16.38
CA GLU A 80 4.63 22.49 -16.49
C GLU A 80 5.37 21.95 -15.27
N LEU A 81 6.39 22.67 -14.78
CA LEU A 81 7.11 22.30 -13.55
C LEU A 81 6.19 22.30 -12.33
N ALA A 82 5.30 23.29 -12.21
CA ALA A 82 4.32 23.35 -11.14
C ALA A 82 3.38 22.14 -11.19
N GLN A 83 2.79 21.84 -12.35
CA GLN A 83 1.90 20.71 -12.55
C GLN A 83 2.59 19.37 -12.23
N ARG A 84 3.81 19.15 -12.72
CA ARG A 84 4.55 17.92 -12.43
C ARG A 84 4.89 17.80 -10.96
N SER A 85 5.31 18.90 -10.32
CA SER A 85 5.59 18.92 -8.89
C SER A 85 4.35 18.62 -8.04
N ASP A 86 3.18 19.13 -8.44
CA ASP A 86 1.90 18.78 -7.82
C ASP A 86 1.59 17.29 -8.01
N ASN A 87 1.74 16.75 -9.22
CA ASN A 87 1.52 15.33 -9.51
C ASN A 87 2.45 14.42 -8.67
N TYR A 88 3.74 14.75 -8.53
CA TYR A 88 4.67 13.99 -7.68
C TYR A 88 4.28 14.07 -6.20
N ARG A 89 3.82 15.23 -5.72
CA ARG A 89 3.34 15.38 -4.34
C ARG A 89 2.08 14.57 -4.10
N GLU A 90 1.16 14.55 -5.06
CA GLU A 90 -0.05 13.72 -4.99
C GLU A 90 0.27 12.24 -5.01
N LEU A 91 1.21 11.80 -5.86
CA LEU A 91 1.70 10.43 -5.89
C LEU A 91 2.35 10.05 -4.56
N ALA A 92 3.24 10.89 -4.01
CA ALA A 92 3.87 10.63 -2.71
C ALA A 92 2.82 10.46 -1.59
N ARG A 93 1.81 11.35 -1.53
CA ARG A 93 0.70 11.24 -0.57
C ARG A 93 -0.17 10.02 -0.82
N HIS A 94 -0.36 9.61 -2.08
CA HIS A 94 -1.09 8.39 -2.41
C HIS A 94 -0.30 7.16 -1.93
N SER A 95 0.97 7.03 -2.29
CA SER A 95 1.85 5.95 -1.86
C SER A 95 1.93 5.86 -0.33
N GLU A 96 2.08 6.99 0.37
CA GLU A 96 2.08 7.02 1.84
C GLU A 96 0.78 6.45 2.43
N ARG A 97 -0.39 6.84 1.89
CA ARG A 97 -1.68 6.29 2.32
C ARG A 97 -1.81 4.78 2.04
N VAL A 98 -1.31 4.32 0.90
CA VAL A 98 -1.30 2.90 0.54
C VAL A 98 -0.44 2.10 1.53
N PHE A 99 0.81 2.52 1.74
CA PHE A 99 1.72 1.86 2.67
C PHE A 99 1.23 1.89 4.12
N HIS A 100 0.62 3.00 4.54
CA HIS A 100 0.02 3.10 5.86
C HIS A 100 -1.09 2.05 6.08
N ARG A 101 -1.99 1.85 5.11
CA ARG A 101 -3.07 0.86 5.22
C ARG A 101 -2.55 -0.57 5.29
N ILE A 102 -1.50 -0.88 4.53
CA ILE A 102 -0.85 -2.19 4.56
C ILE A 102 -0.18 -2.42 5.92
N ASP A 103 0.58 -1.44 6.40
CA ASP A 103 1.25 -1.52 7.71
C ASP A 103 0.22 -1.75 8.84
N VAL A 104 -0.92 -1.05 8.80
CA VAL A 104 -2.02 -1.28 9.72
C VAL A 104 -2.58 -2.70 9.57
N ALA A 105 -2.80 -3.21 8.35
CA ALA A 105 -3.29 -4.57 8.13
C ALA A 105 -2.32 -5.64 8.67
N LEU A 106 -1.01 -5.48 8.43
CA LEU A 106 0.01 -6.40 8.93
C LEU A 106 0.14 -6.34 10.46
N ARG A 107 0.00 -5.16 11.07
CA ARG A 107 -0.02 -5.00 12.53
C ARG A 107 -1.23 -5.71 13.15
N ILE A 108 -2.42 -5.53 12.57
CA ILE A 108 -3.65 -6.22 13.00
C ILE A 108 -3.45 -7.74 12.97
N LEU A 109 -2.84 -8.26 11.91
CA LEU A 109 -2.52 -9.66 11.78
C LEU A 109 -1.51 -10.12 12.85
N GLY A 110 -0.45 -9.36 13.09
CA GLY A 110 0.55 -9.67 14.12
C GLY A 110 -0.02 -9.70 15.55
N GLU A 111 -0.91 -8.75 15.87
CA GLU A 111 -1.66 -8.72 17.13
C GLU A 111 -2.55 -9.95 17.29
N ALA A 112 -3.25 -10.34 16.22
CA ALA A 112 -4.11 -11.52 16.20
C ALA A 112 -3.32 -12.81 16.43
N ILE A 113 -2.20 -12.99 15.70
CA ILE A 113 -1.31 -14.15 15.86
C ILE A 113 -0.79 -14.24 17.30
N SER A 114 -0.35 -13.12 17.87
CA SER A 114 0.15 -13.07 19.26
C SER A 114 -0.93 -13.46 20.28
N THR A 115 -2.16 -13.00 20.06
CA THR A 115 -3.33 -13.35 20.90
C THR A 115 -3.67 -14.84 20.77
N LEU A 116 -3.70 -15.37 19.54
CA LEU A 116 -3.97 -16.78 19.29
C LEU A 116 -2.91 -17.70 19.91
N ILE A 117 -1.64 -17.33 19.85
CA ILE A 117 -0.54 -18.06 20.51
C ILE A 117 -0.75 -18.07 22.03
N SER A 118 -1.08 -16.92 22.62
CA SER A 118 -1.34 -16.79 24.06
C SER A 118 -2.52 -17.66 24.50
N ASN A 119 -3.61 -17.64 23.74
CA ASN A 119 -4.80 -18.46 24.01
C ASN A 119 -4.51 -19.95 23.85
N SER A 120 -3.70 -20.33 22.86
CA SER A 120 -3.25 -21.71 22.68
C SER A 120 -2.43 -22.20 23.87
N ALA A 121 -1.56 -21.36 24.45
CA ALA A 121 -0.78 -21.74 25.64
C ALA A 121 -1.67 -21.96 26.87
N LEU A 122 -2.69 -21.12 27.06
CA LEU A 122 -3.68 -21.29 28.12
C LEU A 122 -4.53 -22.55 27.91
N GLU A 123 -4.91 -22.85 26.67
CA GLU A 123 -5.67 -24.05 26.31
C GLU A 123 -4.87 -25.32 26.61
N VAL A 124 -3.59 -25.36 26.24
CA VAL A 124 -2.68 -26.48 26.57
C VAL A 124 -2.60 -26.68 28.07
N LYS A 125 -2.36 -25.61 28.84
CA LYS A 125 -2.29 -25.67 30.31
C LYS A 125 -3.59 -26.18 30.96
N ALA A 126 -4.75 -25.74 30.45
CA ALA A 126 -6.04 -26.22 30.94
C ALA A 126 -6.23 -27.72 30.64
N ARG A 127 -5.82 -28.19 29.45
CA ARG A 127 -5.85 -29.61 29.08
C ARG A 127 -4.89 -30.47 29.91
N GLU A 128 -3.67 -29.98 30.16
CA GLU A 128 -2.70 -30.65 31.03
C GLU A 128 -3.21 -30.75 32.47
N THR A 129 -3.84 -29.68 32.98
CA THR A 129 -4.48 -29.68 34.30
C THR A 129 -5.59 -30.73 34.36
N ALA A 130 -6.46 -30.76 33.34
CA ALA A 130 -7.52 -31.76 33.25
C ALA A 130 -6.97 -33.19 33.22
N ALA A 131 -5.91 -33.44 32.44
CA ALA A 131 -5.26 -34.74 32.35
C ALA A 131 -4.60 -35.16 33.67
N ALA A 132 -3.93 -34.23 34.37
CA ALA A 132 -3.33 -34.47 35.69
C ALA A 132 -4.39 -34.80 36.76
N GLU A 133 -5.59 -34.23 36.63
CA GLU A 133 -6.75 -34.50 37.49
C GLU A 133 -7.52 -35.76 37.05
N GLY A 134 -7.08 -36.47 36.01
CA GLY A 134 -7.64 -37.74 35.55
C GLY A 134 -8.85 -37.60 34.62
N PHE A 135 -9.07 -36.41 34.07
CA PHE A 135 -10.10 -36.18 33.06
C PHE A 135 -9.60 -36.45 31.64
N LEU A 136 -10.53 -36.80 30.75
CA LEU A 136 -10.32 -36.87 29.32
C LEU A 136 -10.91 -35.61 28.68
N VAL A 137 -10.11 -34.89 27.90
CA VAL A 137 -10.55 -33.72 27.15
C VAL A 137 -10.72 -34.11 25.69
N THR A 138 -11.94 -33.96 25.17
CA THR A 138 -12.20 -34.15 23.74
C THR A 138 -11.59 -33.01 22.91
N PRO A 139 -11.40 -33.18 21.59
CA PRO A 139 -10.96 -32.08 20.71
C PRO A 139 -11.87 -30.85 20.74
N ARG A 140 -13.14 -31.01 21.15
CA ARG A 140 -14.13 -29.94 21.30
C ARG A 140 -14.12 -29.29 22.70
N GLY A 141 -13.21 -29.67 23.58
CA GLY A 141 -13.09 -29.10 24.93
C GLY A 141 -14.05 -29.70 25.97
N VAL A 142 -14.89 -30.69 25.60
CA VAL A 142 -15.73 -31.40 26.57
C VAL A 142 -14.87 -32.29 27.46
N ILE A 143 -15.09 -32.21 28.78
CA ILE A 143 -14.30 -32.93 29.78
C ILE A 143 -15.13 -34.07 30.35
N THR A 144 -14.68 -35.29 30.13
CA THR A 144 -15.30 -36.50 30.69
C THR A 144 -14.41 -37.13 31.74
N ALA A 145 -15.01 -37.77 32.75
CA ALA A 145 -14.25 -38.61 33.66
C ALA A 145 -13.70 -39.82 32.89
N ALA A 146 -12.41 -40.10 33.00
CA ALA A 146 -11.85 -41.32 32.42
C ALA A 146 -12.52 -42.54 33.07
N GLY A 147 -13.14 -43.41 32.27
CA GLY A 147 -13.82 -44.62 32.76
C GLY A 147 -12.90 -45.59 33.54
N GLN A 148 -11.58 -45.45 33.39
CA GLN A 148 -10.56 -46.15 34.15
C GLN A 148 -10.00 -45.23 35.25
N ARG A 149 -10.69 -45.18 36.39
CA ARG A 149 -10.26 -44.40 37.57
C ARG A 149 -8.80 -44.70 37.94
N ARG A 150 -7.94 -43.68 37.84
CA ARG A 150 -7.01 -43.29 38.90
C ARG A 150 -7.47 -41.98 39.52
N ILE A 151 -8.75 -41.85 39.87
CA ILE A 151 -9.12 -40.83 40.84
C ILE A 151 -8.43 -41.24 42.13
N ALA A 152 -7.50 -40.43 42.63
CA ALA A 152 -6.81 -40.70 43.87
C ALA A 152 -7.84 -41.08 44.95
N ALA A 153 -7.60 -42.19 45.65
CA ALA A 153 -8.50 -42.63 46.70
C ALA A 153 -8.67 -41.50 47.73
N GLY A 154 -9.90 -40.99 47.89
CA GLY A 154 -10.22 -39.89 48.81
C GLY A 154 -10.59 -38.54 48.18
N SER A 155 -10.59 -38.40 46.85
CA SER A 155 -11.04 -37.16 46.21
C SER A 155 -12.56 -36.95 46.37
N ASP A 156 -12.95 -35.77 46.87
CA ASP A 156 -14.36 -35.37 47.00
C ASP A 156 -15.04 -35.25 45.62
N PRO A 157 -16.09 -36.04 45.35
CA PRO A 157 -16.82 -35.99 44.08
C PRO A 157 -17.37 -34.61 43.72
N VAL A 158 -17.77 -33.81 44.72
CA VAL A 158 -18.34 -32.47 44.51
C VAL A 158 -17.24 -31.50 44.07
N LEU A 159 -16.05 -31.61 44.65
CA LEU A 159 -14.89 -30.79 44.25
C LEU A 159 -14.42 -31.14 42.84
N LEU A 160 -14.39 -32.43 42.49
CA LEU A 160 -14.03 -32.87 41.14
C LEU A 160 -15.03 -32.36 40.09
N GLU A 161 -16.33 -32.43 40.37
CA GLU A 161 -17.35 -31.94 39.43
C GLU A 161 -17.28 -30.41 39.26
N ARG A 162 -17.04 -29.67 40.36
CA ARG A 162 -16.82 -28.22 40.28
C ARG A 162 -15.57 -27.88 39.47
N ARG A 163 -14.51 -28.67 39.61
CA ARG A 163 -13.26 -28.48 38.88
C ARG A 163 -13.40 -28.79 37.40
N ARG A 164 -14.11 -29.86 37.05
CA ARG A 164 -14.52 -30.20 35.68
C ARG A 164 -15.25 -29.03 35.03
N ALA A 165 -16.29 -28.52 35.68
CA ALA A 165 -17.07 -27.39 35.17
C ALA A 165 -16.23 -26.11 34.99
N GLN A 166 -15.29 -25.84 35.90
CA GLN A 166 -14.38 -24.71 35.78
C GLN A 166 -13.46 -24.84 34.55
N LEU A 167 -12.87 -26.02 34.34
CA LEU A 167 -11.98 -26.26 33.21
C LEU A 167 -12.75 -26.24 31.88
N GLU A 168 -13.97 -26.78 31.84
CA GLU A 168 -14.87 -26.66 30.67
C GLU A 168 -15.18 -25.21 30.36
N SER A 169 -15.54 -24.41 31.37
CA SER A 169 -15.81 -22.99 31.19
C SER A 169 -14.60 -22.22 30.64
N ILE A 170 -13.38 -22.57 31.06
CA ILE A 170 -12.14 -21.97 30.55
C ILE A 170 -11.94 -22.35 29.08
N LEU A 171 -12.04 -23.63 28.74
CA LEU A 171 -11.85 -24.11 27.36
C LEU A 171 -12.92 -23.54 26.42
N GLU A 172 -14.17 -23.45 26.85
CA GLU A 172 -15.26 -22.83 26.10
C GLU A 172 -15.02 -21.33 25.88
N HIS A 173 -14.55 -20.62 26.91
CA HIS A 173 -14.21 -19.20 26.78
C HIS A 173 -13.07 -18.97 25.78
N LEU A 174 -11.97 -19.72 25.90
CA LEU A 174 -10.83 -19.63 24.99
C LEU A 174 -11.22 -19.99 23.55
N ALA A 175 -12.09 -20.97 23.35
CA ALA A 175 -12.60 -21.32 22.03
C ALA A 175 -13.41 -20.17 21.40
N ARG A 176 -14.30 -19.53 22.18
CA ARG A 176 -15.06 -18.36 21.72
C ARG A 176 -14.16 -17.17 21.41
N GLU A 177 -13.16 -16.92 22.26
CA GLU A 177 -12.21 -15.84 22.06
C GLU A 177 -11.37 -16.05 20.80
N ARG A 178 -10.88 -17.28 20.59
CA ARG A 178 -10.16 -17.68 19.38
C ARG A 178 -10.99 -17.41 18.12
N ASP A 179 -12.26 -17.78 18.14
CA ASP A 179 -13.15 -17.57 16.99
C ASP A 179 -13.40 -16.06 16.77
N SER A 180 -13.64 -15.28 17.83
CA SER A 180 -13.81 -13.83 17.75
C SER A 180 -12.59 -13.14 17.16
N VAL A 181 -11.39 -13.45 17.67
CA VAL A 181 -10.13 -12.88 17.17
C VAL A 181 -9.97 -13.18 15.69
N GLN A 182 -10.26 -14.40 15.23
CA GLN A 182 -10.18 -14.73 13.80
C GLN A 182 -11.18 -13.92 12.97
N TYR A 183 -12.45 -13.86 13.36
CA TYR A 183 -13.46 -13.11 12.61
C TYR A 183 -13.16 -11.62 12.55
N ASP A 184 -12.82 -11.01 13.70
CA ASP A 184 -12.53 -9.59 13.80
C ASP A 184 -11.28 -9.21 13.00
N THR A 185 -10.25 -10.06 13.05
CA THR A 185 -9.01 -9.87 12.27
C THR A 185 -9.30 -9.93 10.78
N ILE A 186 -10.02 -10.96 10.32
CA ILE A 186 -10.38 -11.08 8.90
C ILE A 186 -11.20 -9.88 8.43
N ALA A 187 -12.20 -9.46 9.20
CA ALA A 187 -13.04 -8.32 8.87
C ALA A 187 -12.22 -7.02 8.78
N ARG A 188 -11.34 -6.78 9.76
CA ARG A 188 -10.47 -5.59 9.77
C ARG A 188 -9.47 -5.61 8.61
N MET A 189 -8.84 -6.75 8.32
CA MET A 189 -7.93 -6.88 7.17
C MET A 189 -8.65 -6.65 5.84
N ARG A 190 -9.85 -7.23 5.66
CA ARG A 190 -10.67 -7.00 4.45
C ARG A 190 -11.00 -5.52 4.28
N SER A 191 -11.39 -4.84 5.36
CA SER A 191 -11.63 -3.39 5.34
C SER A 191 -10.37 -2.61 4.98
N GLN A 192 -9.21 -2.98 5.52
CA GLN A 192 -7.94 -2.34 5.15
C GLN A 192 -7.59 -2.55 3.68
N PHE A 193 -7.85 -3.73 3.11
CA PHE A 193 -7.57 -4.01 1.71
C PHE A 193 -8.66 -3.54 0.72
N GLY A 194 -9.85 -3.16 1.21
CA GLY A 194 -11.00 -2.85 0.37
C GLY A 194 -11.64 -4.08 -0.26
N ALA A 195 -11.56 -5.24 0.40
CA ALA A 195 -12.03 -6.54 -0.08
C ALA A 195 -13.54 -6.78 0.13
N ASP A 196 -14.36 -5.73 0.03
CA ASP A 196 -15.81 -5.78 0.26
C ASP A 196 -16.61 -6.12 -1.03
N GLY A 197 -15.94 -6.11 -2.18
CA GLY A 197 -16.52 -6.40 -3.50
C GLY A 197 -16.01 -7.70 -4.13
N THR A 198 -16.39 -7.93 -5.38
CA THR A 198 -15.88 -9.05 -6.19
C THR A 198 -14.61 -8.64 -6.93
N GLY A 199 -13.59 -9.51 -6.91
CA GLY A 199 -12.31 -9.31 -7.60
C GLY A 199 -11.14 -9.04 -6.66
N THR A 200 -9.97 -8.74 -7.23
CA THR A 200 -8.76 -8.44 -6.47
C THR A 200 -8.95 -7.17 -5.63
N PRO A 201 -8.65 -7.18 -4.31
CA PRO A 201 -8.81 -6.01 -3.45
C PRO A 201 -8.02 -4.79 -3.98
N PRO A 202 -8.63 -3.60 -4.06
CA PRO A 202 -7.99 -2.42 -4.68
C PRO A 202 -6.65 -2.06 -4.06
N MET A 203 -6.52 -2.17 -2.73
CA MET A 203 -5.25 -1.84 -2.06
C MET A 203 -4.15 -2.85 -2.38
N ILE A 204 -4.49 -4.12 -2.60
CA ILE A 204 -3.51 -5.14 -3.02
C ILE A 204 -2.99 -4.78 -4.41
N MET A 205 -3.88 -4.41 -5.34
CA MET A 205 -3.51 -3.95 -6.68
C MET A 205 -2.63 -2.68 -6.63
N GLU A 206 -3.01 -1.67 -5.85
CA GLU A 206 -2.23 -0.44 -5.69
C GLU A 206 -0.83 -0.71 -5.10
N THR A 207 -0.73 -1.64 -4.15
CA THR A 207 0.55 -2.03 -3.56
C THR A 207 1.50 -2.65 -4.59
N GLN A 208 0.99 -3.59 -5.39
CA GLN A 208 1.80 -4.26 -6.41
C GLN A 208 2.24 -3.28 -7.51
N ARG A 209 1.37 -2.33 -7.89
CA ARG A 209 1.75 -1.26 -8.83
C ARG A 209 2.86 -0.35 -8.31
N LEU A 210 2.93 -0.17 -6.99
CA LEU A 210 4.03 0.56 -6.34
C LEU A 210 5.30 -0.31 -6.16
N GLY A 211 5.29 -1.56 -6.63
CA GLY A 211 6.43 -2.47 -6.60
C GLY A 211 6.75 -3.04 -5.21
N ALA A 212 5.79 -3.02 -4.28
CA ALA A 212 5.99 -3.53 -2.93
C ALA A 212 5.53 -4.98 -2.79
N ASP A 213 6.39 -5.81 -2.19
CA ASP A 213 6.13 -7.22 -1.96
C ASP A 213 5.24 -7.46 -0.73
N LEU A 214 4.00 -7.88 -0.98
CA LEU A 214 3.05 -8.34 0.05
C LEU A 214 3.13 -9.85 0.30
N VAL A 215 3.62 -10.63 -0.66
CA VAL A 215 3.51 -12.09 -0.66
C VAL A 215 4.47 -12.68 0.37
N GLU A 216 5.73 -12.27 0.35
CA GLU A 216 6.74 -12.88 1.21
C GLU A 216 6.51 -12.60 2.71
N PRO A 217 6.16 -11.37 3.14
CA PRO A 217 5.82 -11.12 4.54
C PRO A 217 4.62 -11.94 5.01
N MET A 218 3.57 -12.06 4.19
CA MET A 218 2.37 -12.83 4.53
C MET A 218 2.66 -14.33 4.61
N ARG A 219 3.43 -14.89 3.66
CA ARG A 219 3.87 -16.29 3.71
C ARG A 219 4.72 -16.58 4.95
N THR A 220 5.61 -15.67 5.31
CA THR A 220 6.44 -15.78 6.51
C THR A 220 5.58 -15.87 7.76
N MET A 221 4.61 -14.96 7.91
CA MET A 221 3.66 -14.97 9.03
C MET A 221 2.79 -16.23 9.06
N MET A 222 2.45 -16.78 7.89
CA MET A 222 1.61 -17.98 7.77
C MET A 222 2.34 -19.29 8.11
N SER A 223 3.67 -19.35 7.95
CA SER A 223 4.44 -20.61 7.98
C SER A 223 4.32 -21.41 9.30
N GLY A 224 3.99 -20.74 10.41
CA GLY A 224 3.77 -21.37 11.72
C GLY A 224 2.30 -21.51 12.15
N MET A 225 1.34 -21.14 11.29
CA MET A 225 -0.06 -21.10 11.67
C MET A 225 -0.76 -22.46 11.47
N PRO A 226 -1.58 -22.93 12.43
CA PRO A 226 -2.44 -24.09 12.21
C PRO A 226 -3.54 -23.79 11.18
N GLU A 227 -4.12 -24.85 10.63
CA GLU A 227 -5.32 -24.76 9.80
C GLU A 227 -6.43 -24.01 10.54
N SER A 228 -6.84 -22.87 9.98
CA SER A 228 -7.76 -21.93 10.61
C SER A 228 -8.38 -21.02 9.56
N ARG A 229 -9.48 -20.32 9.92
CA ARG A 229 -10.12 -19.38 9.02
C ARG A 229 -9.20 -18.22 8.66
N LEU A 230 -8.39 -17.79 9.62
CA LEU A 230 -7.41 -16.73 9.41
C LEU A 230 -6.33 -17.17 8.43
N ARG A 231 -5.84 -18.42 8.54
CA ARG A 231 -4.90 -18.98 7.57
C ARG A 231 -5.50 -19.02 6.16
N SER A 232 -6.72 -19.53 5.98
CA SER A 232 -7.38 -19.54 4.67
C SER A 232 -7.60 -18.13 4.10
N ALA A 233 -7.91 -17.14 4.96
CA ALA A 233 -8.02 -15.75 4.53
C ALA A 233 -6.67 -15.17 4.08
N MET A 234 -5.58 -15.51 4.76
CA MET A 234 -4.22 -15.11 4.33
C MET A 234 -3.82 -15.76 3.01
N GLU A 235 -4.12 -17.05 2.82
CA GLU A 235 -3.91 -17.74 1.55
C GLU A 235 -4.65 -17.04 0.42
N GLN A 236 -5.88 -16.59 0.66
CA GLN A 236 -6.64 -15.79 -0.32
C GLN A 236 -5.96 -14.45 -0.61
N PHE A 237 -5.52 -13.69 0.41
CA PHE A 237 -4.83 -12.42 0.18
C PHE A 237 -3.51 -12.60 -0.58
N ILE A 238 -2.78 -13.68 -0.32
CA ILE A 238 -1.57 -14.03 -1.09
C ILE A 238 -1.93 -14.34 -2.54
N ALA A 239 -2.96 -15.15 -2.77
CA ALA A 239 -3.42 -15.45 -4.13
C ALA A 239 -3.87 -14.20 -4.89
N ASP A 240 -4.56 -13.29 -4.21
CA ASP A 240 -4.98 -12.00 -4.75
C ASP A 240 -3.78 -11.11 -5.12
N ALA A 241 -2.74 -11.10 -4.29
CA ALA A 241 -1.49 -10.37 -4.52
C ALA A 241 -0.71 -10.93 -5.71
N GLU A 242 -0.60 -12.25 -5.81
CA GLU A 242 0.02 -12.90 -6.98
C GLU A 242 -0.79 -12.68 -8.26
N LEU A 243 -2.12 -12.69 -8.17
CA LEU A 243 -2.99 -12.38 -9.31
C LEU A 243 -2.82 -10.92 -9.75
N ALA A 244 -2.79 -9.97 -8.79
CA ALA A 244 -2.51 -8.56 -9.08
C ALA A 244 -1.19 -8.38 -9.83
N GLN A 245 -0.12 -9.03 -9.36
CA GLN A 245 1.18 -8.96 -10.00
C GLN A 245 1.12 -9.47 -11.45
N ARG A 246 0.50 -10.63 -11.69
CA ARG A 246 0.33 -11.17 -13.05
C ARG A 246 -0.47 -10.23 -13.95
N LEU A 247 -1.53 -9.59 -13.43
CA LEU A 247 -2.34 -8.64 -14.18
C LEU A 247 -1.60 -7.35 -14.51
N ILE A 248 -0.60 -6.96 -13.71
CA ILE A 248 0.27 -5.80 -13.98
C ILE A 248 1.34 -6.15 -15.01
N ASP A 249 1.87 -7.38 -14.97
CA ASP A 249 2.92 -7.85 -15.89
C ASP A 249 2.37 -8.23 -17.27
N ASP A 250 1.07 -8.45 -17.41
CA ASP A 250 0.41 -8.81 -18.68
C ASP A 250 0.13 -7.56 -19.55
N PRO A 251 0.75 -7.44 -20.75
CA PRO A 251 0.56 -6.30 -21.64
C PRO A 251 -0.81 -6.24 -22.32
N GLU A 252 -1.61 -7.32 -22.33
CA GLU A 252 -2.98 -7.36 -22.90
C GLU A 252 -4.07 -7.20 -21.83
N SER A 253 -3.68 -7.06 -20.57
CA SER A 253 -4.57 -6.84 -19.45
C SER A 253 -5.18 -5.43 -19.53
N ASP A 254 -6.50 -5.35 -19.73
CA ASP A 254 -7.37 -4.14 -19.66
C ASP A 254 -7.42 -3.54 -18.24
N VAL A 255 -6.30 -3.51 -17.53
CA VAL A 255 -6.10 -2.79 -16.27
C VAL A 255 -5.87 -1.28 -16.54
N GLU A 256 -6.29 -0.81 -17.73
CA GLU A 256 -6.53 0.59 -18.09
C GLU A 256 -7.74 1.15 -17.31
N ALA A 257 -7.56 1.40 -16.02
CA ALA A 257 -8.46 2.29 -15.28
C ALA A 257 -7.75 3.02 -14.14
N TYR A 258 -6.45 3.24 -14.21
CA TYR A 258 -5.76 4.30 -13.47
C TYR A 258 -4.55 4.72 -14.30
N PRO A 259 -4.30 6.03 -14.48
CA PRO A 259 -3.17 6.48 -15.29
C PRO A 259 -1.91 5.84 -14.72
N ALA A 260 -1.19 5.08 -15.55
CA ALA A 260 0.20 4.80 -15.29
C ALA A 260 0.88 6.17 -15.15
N ILE A 261 1.29 6.51 -13.93
CA ILE A 261 2.14 7.67 -13.73
C ILE A 261 3.51 7.22 -14.22
N ARG A 262 3.73 7.40 -15.53
CA ARG A 262 5.03 7.33 -16.17
C ARG A 262 5.64 8.73 -16.16
#